data_AF-L8IYK7-F1
#
_entry.id   AF-L8IYK7-F1
#
_cell.length_a   1.000
_cell.length_b   1.000
_cell.length_c   1.000
_cell.angle_alpha   90.00
_cell.angle_beta   90.00
_cell.angle_gamma   90.00
#
_symmetry.space_group_name_H-M   'P 1'
#
loop_
_entity.id
_entity.type
_entity.pdbx_description
1 polymer ?
#
loop_
_entity_poly.entity_id
_entity_poly.type
_entity_poly.pdbx_seq_one_letter_code
_entity_poly.pdbx_strand_id
1 'polypeptide(L)' 'LLPGKYVMVMGVIQACSPEPCLQAVKMTDLSDNPLHESLWELEVEDLHRHIYSLDDVGTGD' A
#
# COMPACT_ATOMS: atom_id res chain seq x y z
N LEU A 1 10.92 1.15 -16.54
CA LEU A 1 10.00 2.05 -15.82
C LEU A 1 10.18 3.43 -16.40
N LEU A 2 9.08 4.07 -16.83
CA LEU A 2 9.11 5.44 -17.34
C LEU A 2 8.57 6.39 -16.27
N PRO A 3 9.13 7.59 -16.11
CA PRO A 3 8.55 8.62 -15.25
C PRO A 3 7.10 8.92 -15.64
N GLY A 4 6.25 9.18 -14.65
CA GLY A 4 4.82 9.52 -14.85
C GLY A 4 3.87 8.33 -14.98
N LYS A 5 4.35 7.10 -14.80
CA LYS A 5 3.50 5.89 -14.77
C LYS A 5 2.97 5.62 -13.35
N TYR A 6 1.68 5.31 -13.26
CA TYR A 6 1.06 4.82 -12.04
C TYR A 6 1.16 3.29 -11.99
N VAL A 7 1.80 2.77 -10.94
CA VAL A 7 2.22 1.37 -10.85
C VAL A 7 1.93 0.81 -9.46
N MET A 8 1.53 -0.46 -9.42
CA MET A 8 1.44 -1.22 -8.17
C MET A 8 2.67 -2.09 -8.00
N VAL A 9 3.22 -2.10 -6.78
CA VAL A 9 4.38 -2.91 -6.40
C VAL A 9 3.99 -3.87 -5.28
N MET A 10 4.16 -5.16 -5.52
CA MET A 10 4.25 -6.14 -4.43
C MET A 10 5.72 -6.36 -4.11
N GLY A 11 6.10 -6.21 -2.84
CA GLY A 11 7.48 -6.30 -2.40
C GLY A 11 7.63 -6.63 -0.93
N VAL A 12 8.87 -6.86 -0.52
CA VAL A 12 9.26 -7.09 0.87
C VAL A 12 9.84 -5.81 1.45
N ILE A 13 9.40 -5.40 2.64
CA ILE A 13 9.91 -4.22 3.34
C ILE A 13 11.37 -4.43 3.74
N GLN A 14 12.24 -3.48 3.37
CA GLN A 14 13.66 -3.47 3.75
C GLN A 14 13.93 -2.41 4.82
N ALA A 15 13.28 -1.25 4.72
CA ALA A 15 13.39 -0.15 5.67
C ALA A 15 12.10 0.68 5.67
N CYS A 16 11.83 1.38 6.78
CA CYS A 16 10.67 2.26 6.92
C CYS A 16 11.03 3.73 7.24
N SER A 17 12.26 4.00 7.72
CA SER A 17 12.67 5.35 8.14
C SER A 17 14.18 5.55 7.87
N PRO A 18 14.62 6.73 7.39
CA PRO A 18 13.82 7.95 7.12
C PRO A 18 12.91 7.84 5.90
N GLU A 19 13.21 6.93 4.97
CA GLU A 19 12.40 6.67 3.78
C GLU A 19 12.04 5.17 3.70
N PRO A 20 10.82 4.84 3.25
CA PRO A 20 10.43 3.45 3.04
C PRO A 20 11.12 2.84 1.81
N CYS A 21 11.73 1.67 1.99
CA CYS A 21 12.40 0.92 0.93
C CYS A 21 11.77 -0.47 0.78
N LEU A 22 11.43 -0.85 -0.45
CA LEU A 22 10.86 -2.15 -0.79
C LEU A 22 11.78 -2.89 -1.75
N GLN A 23 12.02 -4.18 -1.51
CA GLN A 23 12.55 -5.09 -2.52
C GLN A 23 11.38 -5.61 -3.37
N ALA A 24 11.30 -5.19 -4.63
CA ALA A 24 10.20 -5.55 -5.51
C ALA A 24 10.21 -7.05 -5.86
N VAL A 25 9.04 -7.68 -5.74
CA VAL A 25 8.77 -9.06 -6.20
C VAL A 25 7.96 -9.02 -7.49
N LYS A 26 6.94 -8.16 -7.56
CA LYS A 26 6.15 -7.92 -8.77
C LYS A 26 5.82 -6.45 -8.91
N MET A 27 5.80 -5.99 -10.15
CA MET A 27 5.40 -4.64 -10.51
C MET A 27 4.42 -4.69 -11.67
N THR A 28 3.35 -3.91 -11.60
CA THR A 28 2.26 -3.91 -12.61
C THR A 28 1.95 -2.47 -13.01
N ASP A 29 1.88 -2.19 -14.31
CA ASP A 29 1.41 -0.90 -14.82
C ASP A 29 -0.11 -0.82 -14.68
N LEU A 30 -0.59 0.23 -14.01
CA LEU A 30 -2.01 0.52 -13.80
C LEU A 30 -2.43 1.84 -14.48
N SER A 31 -1.54 2.45 -15.26
CA SER A 31 -1.75 3.78 -15.85
C SER A 31 -2.89 3.85 -16.87
N ASP A 32 -3.36 2.70 -17.39
CA ASP A 32 -4.41 2.65 -18.40
C ASP A 32 -5.80 3.00 -17.84
N ASN A 33 -5.99 2.88 -16.52
CA ASN A 33 -7.25 3.20 -15.86
C ASN A 33 -7.02 4.18 -14.69
N PRO A 34 -7.44 5.46 -14.82
CA PRO A 34 -7.19 6.49 -13.82
C PRO A 34 -7.95 6.26 -12.50
N LEU A 35 -8.95 5.37 -12.49
CA LEU A 35 -9.67 5.03 -11.27
C LEU A 35 -8.75 4.36 -10.24
N HIS A 36 -7.71 3.66 -10.66
CA HIS A 36 -6.77 3.02 -9.73
C HIS A 36 -6.05 4.04 -8.85
N GLU A 37 -5.62 5.17 -9.42
CA GLU A 37 -5.00 6.25 -8.64
C GLU A 37 -6.01 6.95 -7.74
N SER A 38 -7.22 7.19 -8.25
CA SER A 38 -8.26 7.92 -7.51
C SER A 38 -8.87 7.13 -6.34
N LEU A 39 -8.90 5.79 -6.43
CA LEU A 39 -9.53 4.93 -5.43
C LEU A 39 -8.52 4.34 -4.43
N TRP A 40 -7.22 4.44 -4.68
CA TRP A 40 -6.20 3.77 -3.88
C TRP A 40 -6.27 4.12 -2.39
N GLU A 41 -6.46 5.40 -2.05
CA GLU A 41 -6.58 5.84 -0.65
C GLU A 41 -7.78 5.17 0.05
N LEU A 42 -8.93 5.08 -0.63
CA LEU A 42 -10.13 4.42 -0.10
C LEU A 42 -9.92 2.91 0.06
N GLU A 43 -9.27 2.25 -0.91
CA GLU A 43 -8.95 0.82 -0.84
C GLU A 43 -8.05 0.52 0.36
N VAL A 44 -7.04 1.35 0.61
CA VAL A 44 -6.12 1.21 1.76
C VAL A 44 -6.85 1.43 3.08
N GLU A 45 -7.66 2.48 3.19
CA GLU A 45 -8.46 2.74 4.40
C GLU A 45 -9.44 1.61 4.70
N ASP A 46 -10.12 1.11 3.68
CA ASP A 46 -11.07 0.01 3.81
C ASP A 46 -10.38 -1.27 4.28
N LEU A 47 -9.21 -1.59 3.70
CA LEU A 47 -8.41 -2.74 4.11
C LEU A 47 -7.96 -2.62 5.57
N HIS A 48 -7.50 -1.44 6.00
CA HIS A 48 -7.11 -1.20 7.38
C HIS A 48 -8.28 -1.33 8.35
N ARG A 49 -9.45 -0.79 8.02
CA ARG A 49 -10.66 -0.93 8.85
C ARG A 49 -11.11 -2.37 9.00
N HIS A 50 -11.05 -3.16 7.94
CA HIS A 50 -11.60 -4.51 7.96
C HIS A 50 -10.62 -5.57 8.47
N ILE A 51 -9.31 -5.35 8.36
CA ILE A 51 -8.29 -6.35 8.74
C ILE A 51 -7.48 -5.94 9.96
N TYR A 52 -7.13 -4.66 10.08
CA TYR A 52 -6.16 -4.18 11.09
C TYR A 52 -6.82 -3.42 12.25
N SER A 53 -8.15 -3.28 12.28
CA SER A 53 -8.90 -2.58 13.34
C SER A 53 -9.23 -3.43 14.58
N LEU A 54 -8.69 -4.65 14.71
CA LEU A 54 -8.97 -5.56 15.84
C LEU A 54 -7.81 -5.69 16.86
N ASP A 55 -6.76 -4.88 16.72
CA ASP A 55 -5.68 -4.75 17.71
C ASP A 55 -5.70 -3.37 18.42
N ASP A 56 -6.88 -2.80 18.67
CA ASP A 56 -7.04 -1.97 19.87
C ASP A 56 -7.08 -2.93 21.05
N VAL A 57 -5.86 -3.18 21.53
CA VAL A 57 -5.51 -3.93 22.71
C VAL A 57 -6.55 -3.66 23.80
N GLY A 58 -7.16 -4.73 24.29
CA GLY A 58 -7.72 -4.70 25.63
C GLY A 58 -6.62 -4.17 26.54
N THR A 59 -6.82 -2.99 27.10
CA THR A 59 -6.22 -2.59 28.37
C THR A 59 -6.64 -3.65 29.38
N GLY A 60 -5.89 -4.75 29.39
CA GLY A 60 -5.81 -5.65 30.52
C GLY A 60 -5.30 -4.85 31.71
N ASP A 61 -5.98 -5.03 32.83
CA ASP A 61 -5.58 -4.57 34.15
C ASP A 61 -4.08 -4.69 34.44
#